data_AF-A0A2D7ATA5-F1
#
_entry.id   AF-A0A2D7ATA5-F1
#
_cell.length_a   1.000
_cell.length_b   1.000
_cell.length_c   1.000
_cell.angle_alpha   90.00
_cell.angle_beta   90.00
_cell.angle_gamma   90.00
#
_symmetry.space_group_name_H-M   'P 1'
#
loop_
_entity.id
_entity.type
_entity.pdbx_description
1 polymer ?
#
loop_
_entity_poly.entity_id
_entity_poly.type
_entity_poly.pdbx_seq_one_letter_code
_entity_poly.pdbx_strand_id
1 'polypeptide(L)'
;MTQANPEAQSSKTWDIKIDYSGEWRALVESDNSDRRGYGPETITTYAASESATVRKLDDNSKELCVELWADGELVDSECTSSAYGEVAVGKGGGTGDPSVPFSDVSGFEFMTAILAMMASVFYLQKKRF
;
A
#
# COMPACT_ATOMS: atom_id res chain seq x y z
N MET A 1 -13.84 34.61 -29.60
CA MET A 1 -14.35 33.53 -28.73
C MET A 1 -13.16 33.01 -27.95
N THR A 2 -13.00 33.43 -26.70
CA THR A 2 -11.90 32.98 -25.84
C THR A 2 -12.25 31.60 -25.33
N GLN A 3 -11.63 30.57 -25.91
CA GLN A 3 -11.75 29.20 -25.45
C GLN A 3 -11.06 29.14 -24.07
N ALA A 4 -11.86 28.98 -23.01
CA ALA A 4 -11.35 28.65 -21.69
C ALA A 4 -10.61 27.31 -21.82
N ASN A 5 -9.31 27.32 -21.54
CA ASN A 5 -8.49 26.12 -21.42
C ASN A 5 -9.04 25.30 -20.25
N PRO A 6 -9.70 24.15 -20.48
CA PRO A 6 -10.10 23.32 -19.37
C PRO A 6 -8.82 22.74 -18.75
N GLU A 7 -8.79 22.64 -17.43
CA GLU A 7 -7.84 21.80 -16.69
C GLU A 7 -6.42 22.38 -16.51
N ALA A 8 -6.34 23.52 -15.83
CA ALA A 8 -5.36 23.60 -14.75
C ALA A 8 -5.85 22.69 -13.58
N GLN A 9 -5.93 21.38 -13.82
CA GLN A 9 -6.05 20.43 -12.73
C GLN A 9 -4.74 20.54 -11.95
N SER A 10 -4.82 20.91 -10.67
CA SER A 10 -3.65 20.94 -9.79
C SER A 10 -3.13 19.52 -9.67
N SER A 11 -2.14 19.16 -10.48
CA SER A 11 -1.48 17.85 -10.41
C SER A 11 -0.74 17.77 -9.07
N LYS A 12 -1.06 16.75 -8.28
CA LYS A 12 -0.27 16.38 -7.09
C LYS A 12 0.88 15.48 -7.52
N THR A 13 1.95 15.46 -6.73
CA THR A 13 3.03 14.49 -6.92
C THR A 13 2.68 13.23 -6.14
N TRP A 14 2.75 12.08 -6.80
CA TRP A 14 2.53 10.79 -6.17
C TRP A 14 3.77 9.92 -6.32
N ASP A 15 4.13 9.21 -5.26
CA ASP A 15 5.19 8.20 -5.27
C ASP A 15 4.60 6.83 -4.90
N ILE A 16 4.71 5.88 -5.83
CA ILE A 16 4.42 4.46 -5.59
C ILE A 16 5.74 3.79 -5.25
N LYS A 17 5.96 3.50 -3.96
CA LYS A 17 7.17 2.82 -3.49
C LYS A 17 6.92 1.33 -3.44
N ILE A 18 7.76 0.58 -4.12
CA ILE A 18 7.73 -0.88 -4.19
C ILE A 18 8.94 -1.37 -3.38
N ASP A 19 8.68 -2.05 -2.27
CA ASP A 19 9.69 -2.79 -1.53
C ASP A 19 9.51 -4.29 -1.82
N TYR A 20 10.31 -4.77 -2.76
CA TYR A 20 10.36 -6.18 -3.13
C TYR A 20 11.72 -6.52 -3.70
N SER A 21 12.26 -7.70 -3.41
CA SER A 21 13.58 -8.09 -3.91
C SER A 21 13.56 -8.98 -5.16
N GLY A 22 12.37 -9.25 -5.72
CA GLY A 22 12.18 -10.07 -6.92
C GLY A 22 11.65 -9.29 -8.11
N GLU A 23 11.15 -10.01 -9.11
CA GLU A 23 10.56 -9.42 -10.32
C GLU A 23 9.09 -9.05 -10.09
N TRP A 24 8.69 -7.88 -10.57
CA TRP A 24 7.32 -7.39 -10.40
C TRP A 24 6.81 -6.67 -11.65
N ARG A 25 5.49 -6.54 -11.72
CA ARG A 25 4.77 -5.74 -12.71
C ARG A 25 3.81 -4.80 -11.99
N ALA A 26 3.84 -3.51 -12.34
CA ALA A 26 2.94 -2.50 -11.81
C ALA A 26 2.05 -1.96 -12.94
N LEU A 27 0.74 -1.94 -12.70
CA LEU A 27 -0.22 -1.19 -13.48
C LEU A 27 -0.49 0.12 -12.74
N VAL A 28 -0.13 1.25 -13.37
CA VAL A 28 -0.32 2.59 -12.81
C VAL A 28 -1.50 3.25 -13.51
N GLU A 29 -2.49 3.67 -12.73
CA GLU A 29 -3.80 4.04 -13.29
C GLU A 29 -3.79 5.46 -13.85
N SER A 30 -3.03 6.40 -13.25
CA SER A 30 -2.99 7.80 -13.71
C SER A 30 -2.52 7.99 -15.15
N ASP A 31 -1.55 7.17 -15.58
CA ASP A 31 -0.96 7.21 -16.91
C ASP A 31 -1.25 5.95 -17.75
N ASN A 32 -2.08 5.05 -17.21
CA ASN A 32 -2.45 3.77 -17.81
C ASN A 32 -1.22 2.97 -18.30
N SER A 33 -0.12 3.04 -17.56
CA SER A 33 1.13 2.41 -17.95
C SER A 33 1.33 1.06 -17.28
N ASP A 34 1.97 0.18 -18.03
CA ASP A 34 2.40 -1.13 -17.57
C ASP A 34 3.92 -1.12 -17.40
N ARG A 35 4.36 -1.20 -16.14
CA ARG A 35 5.77 -1.14 -15.78
C ARG A 35 6.22 -2.48 -15.26
N ARG A 36 7.48 -2.82 -15.52
CA ARG A 36 8.14 -4.01 -14.99
C ARG A 36 9.44 -3.59 -14.34
N GLY A 37 9.77 -4.23 -13.23
CA GLY A 37 11.01 -3.97 -12.52
C GLY A 37 11.51 -5.20 -11.75
N TYR A 38 12.67 -5.02 -11.15
CA TYR A 38 13.31 -6.00 -10.27
C TYR A 38 13.92 -5.26 -9.10
N GLY A 39 13.70 -5.78 -7.90
CA GLY A 39 14.17 -5.10 -6.69
C GLY A 39 13.29 -3.90 -6.32
N PRO A 40 13.70 -3.17 -5.27
CA PRO A 40 12.94 -2.03 -4.78
C PRO A 40 13.01 -0.88 -5.79
N GLU A 41 11.88 -0.20 -5.99
CA GLU A 41 11.76 0.90 -6.94
C GLU A 41 10.75 1.93 -6.44
N THR A 42 10.88 3.17 -6.90
CA THR A 42 9.87 4.22 -6.68
C THR A 42 9.44 4.75 -8.03
N ILE A 43 8.13 4.71 -8.28
CA ILE A 43 7.51 5.26 -9.49
C ILE A 43 6.85 6.59 -9.10
N THR A 44 7.35 7.69 -9.66
CA THR A 44 6.77 9.03 -9.44
C THR A 44 5.83 9.39 -10.58
N THR A 45 4.63 9.88 -10.25
CA THR A 45 3.61 10.33 -11.20
C THR A 45 3.02 11.69 -10.80
N TYR A 46 2.28 12.30 -11.73
CA TYR A 46 1.68 13.61 -11.54
C TYR A 46 0.21 13.56 -11.95
N ALA A 47 -0.68 13.57 -10.97
CA ALA A 47 -2.11 13.39 -11.20
C ALA A 47 -2.97 14.00 -10.08
N ALA A 48 -4.24 14.24 -10.34
CA ALA A 48 -5.18 14.68 -9.31
C ALA A 48 -5.43 13.58 -8.25
N SER A 49 -5.38 12.32 -8.67
CA SER A 49 -5.51 11.10 -7.85
C SER A 49 -4.63 10.01 -8.45
N GLU A 50 -4.14 9.09 -7.62
CA GLU A 50 -3.35 7.95 -8.07
C GLU A 50 -3.83 6.65 -7.43
N SER A 51 -3.68 5.56 -8.18
CA SER A 51 -3.82 4.20 -7.68
C SER A 51 -2.94 3.26 -8.51
N ALA A 52 -2.44 2.21 -7.87
CA ALA A 52 -1.58 1.25 -8.53
C ALA A 52 -1.91 -0.17 -8.11
N THR A 53 -1.69 -1.11 -9.02
CA THR A 53 -1.77 -2.53 -8.74
C THR A 53 -0.43 -3.17 -9.07
N VAL A 54 0.21 -3.81 -8.11
CA VAL A 54 1.54 -4.39 -8.26
C VAL A 54 1.48 -5.87 -7.99
N ARG A 55 2.06 -6.67 -8.89
CA ARG A 55 2.05 -8.13 -8.83
C ARG A 55 3.45 -8.70 -8.94
N LYS A 56 3.74 -9.71 -8.12
CA LYS A 56 4.94 -10.55 -8.22
C LYS A 56 4.93 -11.32 -9.54
N LEU A 57 6.09 -11.45 -10.17
CA LEU A 57 6.29 -12.27 -11.37
C LEU A 57 7.01 -13.58 -11.08
N ASP A 58 7.20 -13.89 -9.81
CA ASP A 58 7.84 -15.10 -9.32
C ASP A 58 7.00 -15.77 -8.22
N ASP A 59 7.33 -17.02 -7.92
CA ASP A 59 6.61 -17.89 -6.99
C ASP A 59 7.24 -17.96 -5.58
N ASN A 60 8.18 -17.06 -5.26
CA ASN A 60 8.87 -17.12 -3.97
C ASN A 60 7.97 -16.62 -2.82
N SER A 61 8.36 -16.89 -1.57
CA SER A 61 7.63 -16.47 -0.36
C SER A 61 8.09 -15.13 0.22
N LYS A 62 8.91 -14.37 -0.49
CA LYS A 62 9.34 -13.04 -0.04
C LYS A 62 8.16 -12.08 -0.12
N GLU A 63 8.15 -11.15 0.81
CA GLU A 63 7.09 -10.15 0.96
C GLU A 63 7.29 -9.01 -0.05
N LEU A 64 6.24 -8.70 -0.80
CA LEU A 64 6.07 -7.51 -1.61
C LEU A 64 5.26 -6.52 -0.78
N CYS A 65 5.84 -5.36 -0.46
CA CYS A 65 5.12 -4.25 0.17
C CYS A 65 5.07 -3.08 -0.81
N VAL A 66 3.91 -2.43 -0.89
CA VAL A 66 3.71 -1.26 -1.74
C VAL A 66 3.10 -0.14 -0.92
N GLU A 67 3.67 1.05 -1.06
CA GLU A 67 3.22 2.26 -0.39
C GLU A 67 2.86 3.31 -1.44
N LEU A 68 1.77 4.03 -1.21
CA LEU A 68 1.35 5.18 -1.99
C LEU A 68 1.54 6.45 -1.17
N TRP A 69 2.34 7.37 -1.68
CA TRP A 69 2.63 8.65 -1.05
C TRP A 69 2.11 9.80 -1.90
N ALA A 70 1.48 10.81 -1.28
CA ALA A 70 1.07 12.06 -1.91
C ALA A 70 1.85 13.23 -1.32
N ASP A 71 2.59 13.96 -2.15
CA ASP A 71 3.36 15.14 -1.73
C ASP A 71 4.24 14.91 -0.48
N GLY A 72 4.75 13.67 -0.32
CA GLY A 72 5.59 13.26 0.81
C GLY A 72 4.86 12.71 2.04
N GLU A 73 3.53 12.58 2.00
CA GLU A 73 2.71 11.95 3.04
C GLU A 73 2.24 10.56 2.61
N LEU A 74 2.36 9.55 3.48
CA LEU A 74 1.86 8.20 3.22
C LEU A 74 0.32 8.20 3.23
N VAL A 75 -0.29 7.75 2.14
CA VAL A 75 -1.74 7.70 1.95
C VAL A 75 -2.29 6.29 2.14
N ASP A 76 -1.57 5.30 1.63
CA ASP A 76 -2.02 3.91 1.61
C ASP A 76 -0.83 2.94 1.55
N SER A 77 -0.98 1.74 2.12
CA SER A 77 0.04 0.69 2.00
C SER A 77 -0.55 -0.72 2.15
N GLU A 78 0.00 -1.66 1.38
CA GLU A 78 -0.42 -3.06 1.42
C GLU A 78 0.77 -3.99 1.16
N CYS A 79 0.75 -5.18 1.75
CA CYS A 79 1.80 -6.19 1.60
C CYS A 79 1.23 -7.58 1.27
N THR A 80 1.98 -8.38 0.54
CA THR A 80 1.67 -9.80 0.28
C THR A 80 2.92 -10.67 0.25
N SER A 81 2.84 -11.86 0.84
CA SER A 81 3.87 -12.90 0.75
C SER A 81 3.48 -14.05 -0.18
N SER A 82 2.30 -13.99 -0.80
CA SER A 82 1.80 -15.03 -1.69
C SER A 82 2.67 -15.16 -2.94
N ALA A 83 2.85 -16.39 -3.43
CA ALA A 83 3.44 -16.66 -4.74
C ALA A 83 2.58 -15.98 -5.83
N TYR A 84 3.20 -15.23 -6.73
CA TYR A 84 2.49 -14.39 -7.72
C TYR A 84 1.44 -13.43 -7.11
N GLY A 85 1.60 -13.08 -5.82
CA GLY A 85 0.68 -12.22 -5.09
C GLY A 85 0.58 -10.83 -5.73
N GLU A 86 -0.59 -10.22 -5.54
CA GLU A 86 -0.94 -8.89 -6.03
C GLU A 86 -1.36 -8.01 -4.84
N VAL A 87 -1.02 -6.73 -4.90
CA VAL A 87 -1.44 -5.69 -3.95
C VAL A 87 -1.98 -4.49 -4.74
N ALA A 88 -2.96 -3.79 -4.17
CA ALA A 88 -3.56 -2.63 -4.80
C ALA A 88 -3.67 -1.47 -3.81
N VAL A 89 -3.08 -0.33 -4.17
CA VAL A 89 -3.09 0.89 -3.36
C VAL A 89 -3.87 2.00 -4.07
N GLY A 90 -4.55 2.86 -3.30
CA GLY A 90 -5.29 4.01 -3.82
C GLY A 90 -6.60 3.66 -4.53
N LYS A 91 -6.96 2.37 -4.68
CA LYS A 91 -8.29 1.95 -5.14
C LYS A 91 -9.26 2.13 -3.98
N GLY A 92 -9.98 3.25 -3.97
CA GLY A 92 -10.88 3.70 -2.89
C GLY A 92 -11.55 2.57 -2.10
N GLY A 93 -11.04 2.33 -0.90
CA GLY A 93 -11.46 1.29 0.03
C GLY A 93 -11.08 1.64 1.46
N GLY A 94 -11.49 2.83 1.92
CA GLY A 94 -11.57 3.17 3.34
C GLY A 94 -10.32 2.93 4.19
N THR A 95 -9.24 3.69 3.96
CA THR A 95 -8.33 4.01 5.06
C THR A 95 -9.08 4.94 6.01
N GLY A 96 -9.68 4.34 7.04
CA GLY A 96 -10.42 5.04 8.07
C GLY A 96 -9.59 6.19 8.64
N ASP A 97 -10.21 7.35 8.69
CA ASP A 97 -9.83 8.44 9.57
C ASP A 97 -9.40 7.86 10.95
N PRO A 98 -8.18 8.11 11.45
CA PRO A 98 -7.74 7.62 12.76
C PRO A 98 -8.59 8.17 13.92
N SER A 99 -9.52 9.08 13.63
CA SER A 99 -10.45 9.69 14.57
C SER A 99 -11.75 8.90 14.77
N VAL A 100 -12.05 7.88 13.97
CA VAL A 100 -13.29 7.09 14.16
C VAL A 100 -13.03 5.82 14.98
N PRO A 101 -13.68 5.64 16.15
CA PRO A 101 -13.54 4.42 16.92
C PRO A 101 -14.08 3.24 16.12
N PHE A 102 -13.30 2.16 16.05
CA PHE A 102 -13.62 0.88 15.43
C PHE A 102 -15.01 0.37 15.85
N SER A 103 -16.05 0.68 15.10
CA SER A 103 -17.40 0.14 15.32
C SER A 103 -18.22 -0.06 14.04
N ASP A 104 -17.71 0.31 12.86
CA ASP A 104 -18.41 0.06 11.59
C ASP A 104 -17.44 -0.56 10.58
N VAL A 105 -17.11 -1.84 10.82
CA VAL A 105 -16.37 -2.67 9.85
C VAL A 105 -17.40 -3.54 9.13
N SER A 106 -17.97 -3.02 8.04
CA SER A 106 -18.69 -3.86 7.10
C SER A 106 -17.73 -4.32 6.01
N GLY A 107 -17.16 -5.50 6.23
CA GLY A 107 -16.59 -6.34 5.17
C GLY A 107 -15.13 -6.05 4.84
N PHE A 108 -14.21 -6.67 5.57
CA PHE A 108 -13.45 -7.82 5.09
C PHE A 108 -12.42 -8.16 6.18
N GLU A 109 -12.64 -9.29 6.84
CA GLU A 109 -11.58 -10.00 7.54
C GLU A 109 -10.44 -10.27 6.55
N PHE A 110 -9.17 -10.15 6.97
CA PHE A 110 -8.15 -11.21 6.88
C PHE A 110 -6.79 -10.65 7.35
N MET A 111 -6.32 -11.19 8.48
CA MET A 111 -4.91 -11.41 8.85
C MET A 111 -3.95 -10.21 8.73
N THR A 112 -3.47 -9.60 9.82
CA THR A 112 -2.36 -10.19 10.58
C THR A 112 -2.29 -9.59 11.99
N ALA A 113 -3.12 -10.11 12.89
CA ALA A 113 -2.90 -9.96 14.33
C ALA A 113 -1.89 -11.03 14.82
N ILE A 114 -0.62 -10.99 14.39
CA ILE A 114 0.42 -11.86 14.99
C ILE A 114 1.79 -11.17 14.96
N LEU A 115 2.10 -10.28 15.91
CA LEU A 115 3.45 -10.13 16.50
C LEU A 115 3.54 -9.08 17.63
N ALA A 116 2.74 -9.19 18.69
CA ALA A 116 3.02 -8.40 19.90
C ALA A 116 2.44 -8.91 21.22
N MET A 117 2.41 -10.22 21.52
CA MET A 117 2.18 -10.68 22.91
C MET A 117 2.94 -11.97 23.26
N MET A 118 4.28 -11.92 23.23
CA MET A 118 5.16 -12.95 23.81
C MET A 118 6.12 -12.32 24.84
N ALA A 119 5.62 -11.43 25.70
CA ALA A 119 6.44 -10.78 26.73
C ALA A 119 5.85 -10.75 28.15
N SER A 120 4.71 -11.39 28.44
CA SER A 120 4.04 -11.20 29.75
C SER A 120 3.90 -12.45 30.62
N VAL A 121 4.27 -13.65 30.16
CA VAL A 121 4.09 -14.89 30.96
C VAL A 121 5.21 -15.12 31.98
N PHE A 122 6.37 -14.46 31.86
CA PHE A 122 7.47 -14.64 32.81
C PHE A 122 7.35 -13.84 34.12
N TYR A 123 6.41 -12.89 34.23
CA TYR A 123 6.31 -12.04 35.42
C TYR A 123 5.44 -12.60 36.56
N LEU A 124 4.67 -13.67 36.31
CA LEU A 124 3.74 -14.24 37.31
C LEU A 124 4.32 -15.38 38.16
N GLN A 125 5.53 -15.86 37.87
CA GLN A 125 6.18 -16.93 38.65
C GLN A 125 7.00 -16.44 39.86
N LYS A 126 7.23 -15.12 40.03
CA LYS A 126 8.11 -14.60 41.11
C LYS A 126 7.38 -14.04 42.35
N LYS A 127 6.09 -14.32 42.51
CA LYS A 127 5.31 -13.91 43.70
C LYS A 127 4.76 -15.09 44.52
N ARG A 128 5.50 -16.19 44.56
CA ARG A 128 5.37 -17.21 45.61
C ARG A 128 6.74 -17.50 46.19
N PHE A 129 7.13 -16.68 47.16
CA PHE A 129 7.85 -17.04 48.38
C PHE A 129 7.72 -15.90 49.36
#